data_AF-X1CNV9-F1
#
_entry.id   AF-X1CNV9-F1
#
_cell.length_a   1.000
_cell.length_b   1.000
_cell.length_c   1.000
_cell.angle_alpha   90.00
_cell.angle_beta   90.00
_cell.angle_gamma   90.00
#
_symmetry.space_group_name_H-M   'P 1'
#
loop_
_entity.id
_entity.type
_entity.pdbx_description
1 polymer ?
#
loop_
_entity_poly.entity_id
_entity_poly.type
_entity_poly.pdbx_seq_one_letter_code
_entity_poly.pdbx_strand_id
1 'polypeptide(L)'
;MREAIKVWIRNEKEIEEAIINGEETQVIESDFGASELLVDFLKEAGFWDILTGMPIKMGKNNGYPGKVILGILILKELMAIRKIAGAGKVIKNGKLMADIGFNIEKIKKAEKEDKGVIDLDTLRNHLKKIPQTGSGKAFYQHIKILRDKRWIRVTSM
;
A
#
# COMPACT_ATOMS: atom_id res chain seq x y z
N MET A 1 -29.09 14.38 -7.62
CA MET A 1 -27.80 14.65 -8.30
C MET A 1 -26.77 13.68 -7.74
N ARG A 2 -26.08 12.89 -8.57
CA ARG A 2 -24.94 12.10 -8.09
C ARG A 2 -23.79 13.08 -7.88
N GLU A 3 -23.31 13.22 -6.64
CA GLU A 3 -22.10 14.01 -6.37
C GLU A 3 -20.97 13.51 -7.26
N ALA A 4 -20.26 14.44 -7.90
CA ALA A 4 -19.09 14.09 -8.69
C ALA A 4 -18.06 13.44 -7.75
N ILE A 5 -17.58 12.25 -8.10
CA ILE A 5 -16.54 11.58 -7.32
C ILE A 5 -15.30 12.46 -7.36
N LYS A 6 -14.94 13.06 -6.22
CA LYS A 6 -13.71 13.84 -6.12
C LYS A 6 -12.53 12.88 -6.10
N VAL A 7 -11.81 12.85 -7.22
CA VAL A 7 -10.62 12.01 -7.39
C VAL A 7 -9.40 12.84 -7.00
N TRP A 8 -8.74 12.42 -5.92
CA TRP A 8 -7.48 13.02 -5.49
C TRP A 8 -6.33 12.30 -6.19
N ILE A 9 -5.48 13.06 -6.90
CA ILE A 9 -4.30 12.56 -7.60
C ILE A 9 -3.08 13.04 -6.83
N ARG A 10 -2.15 12.13 -6.53
CA ARG A 10 -0.86 12.50 -5.92
C ARG A 10 -0.02 13.22 -6.97
N ASN A 11 0.28 14.50 -6.73
CA ASN A 11 1.13 15.33 -7.57
C ASN A 11 2.19 16.01 -6.69
N GLU A 12 3.35 15.38 -6.57
CA GLU A 12 4.40 15.84 -5.66
C GLU A 12 4.95 17.21 -6.06
N LYS A 13 5.04 17.47 -7.36
CA LYS A 13 5.57 18.73 -7.88
C LYS A 13 4.64 19.91 -7.57
N GLU A 14 3.34 19.72 -7.75
CA GLU A 14 2.33 20.74 -7.41
C GLU A 14 2.24 20.95 -5.89
N ILE A 15 2.39 19.89 -5.09
CA ILE A 15 2.47 19.99 -3.63
C ILE A 15 3.71 20.78 -3.20
N GLU A 16 4.87 20.50 -3.80
CA GLU A 16 6.11 21.21 -3.53
C GLU A 16 5.98 22.70 -3.87
N GLU A 17 5.46 23.03 -5.05
CA GLU A 17 5.20 24.41 -5.48
C GLU A 17 4.23 25.13 -4.53
N ALA A 18 3.14 24.46 -4.11
CA ALA A 18 2.18 24.99 -3.14
C ALA A 18 2.83 25.29 -1.78
N ILE A 19 3.70 24.39 -1.27
CA ILE A 19 4.45 24.61 -0.03
C ILE A 19 5.40 25.82 -0.17
N ILE A 20 6.14 25.91 -1.28
CA ILE A 20 7.06 27.02 -1.55
C ILE A 20 6.32 28.35 -1.62
N ASN A 21 5.11 28.36 -2.20
CA ASN A 21 4.27 29.54 -2.35
C ASN A 21 3.47 29.90 -1.10
N GLY A 22 3.55 29.09 -0.04
CA GLY A 22 2.81 29.31 1.21
C GLY A 22 1.30 29.05 1.09
N GLU A 23 0.88 28.23 0.12
CA GLU A 23 -0.51 27.84 -0.05
C GLU A 23 -0.96 26.86 1.05
N GLU A 24 -2.27 26.84 1.35
CA GLU A 24 -2.82 25.89 2.31
C GLU A 24 -2.72 24.46 1.76
N THR A 25 -1.96 23.62 2.45
CA THR A 25 -1.80 22.20 2.11
C THR A 25 -2.39 21.30 3.19
N GLN A 26 -2.85 20.12 2.79
CA GLN A 26 -3.32 19.09 3.73
C GLN A 26 -2.22 18.07 3.96
N VAL A 27 -1.83 17.90 5.22
CA VAL A 27 -0.85 16.90 5.64
C VAL A 27 -1.55 15.73 6.32
N ILE A 28 -1.10 14.52 6.03
CA ILE A 28 -1.44 13.33 6.81
C ILE A 28 -0.13 12.82 7.41
N GLU A 29 -0.04 12.89 8.73
CA GLU A 29 1.12 12.41 9.47
C GLU A 29 1.02 10.91 9.75
N SER A 30 2.15 10.33 10.12
CA SER A 30 2.25 8.92 10.43
C SER A 30 2.93 8.71 11.76
N ASP A 31 2.34 7.83 12.56
CA ASP A 31 2.95 7.38 13.82
C ASP A 31 4.10 6.37 13.60
N PHE A 32 4.44 6.02 12.34
CA PHE A 32 5.31 4.88 12.01
C PHE A 32 6.44 5.22 11.01
N GLY A 33 7.18 6.31 11.22
CA GLY A 33 8.21 6.83 10.30
C GLY A 33 9.23 5.81 9.77
N ALA A 34 9.66 4.82 10.57
CA ALA A 34 10.59 3.77 10.10
C ALA A 34 9.97 2.82 9.04
N SER A 35 8.66 2.62 9.07
CA SER A 35 7.94 1.83 8.06
C SER A 35 7.76 2.59 6.75
N GLU A 36 7.78 3.93 6.79
CA GLU A 36 7.67 4.78 5.60
C GLU A 36 8.93 4.69 4.75
N LEU A 37 10.10 4.83 5.37
CA LEU A 37 11.40 4.70 4.67
C LEU A 37 11.54 3.35 3.97
N LEU A 38 11.02 2.28 4.57
CA LEU A 38 11.05 0.96 3.97
C LEU A 38 10.09 0.84 2.78
N VAL A 39 8.91 1.44 2.85
CA VAL A 39 7.95 1.49 1.74
C VAL A 39 8.53 2.28 0.57
N ASP A 40 9.13 3.43 0.86
CA ASP A 40 9.79 4.27 -0.14
C ASP A 40 10.94 3.51 -0.79
N PHE A 41 11.77 2.82 -0.01
CA PHE A 41 12.80 1.92 -0.54
C PHE A 41 12.21 0.84 -1.47
N LEU A 42 11.11 0.19 -1.08
CA LEU A 42 10.48 -0.85 -1.92
C LEU A 42 9.95 -0.28 -3.24
N LYS A 43 9.43 0.96 -3.22
CA LYS A 43 8.99 1.68 -4.42
C LYS A 43 10.16 2.02 -5.31
N GLU A 44 11.17 2.71 -4.79
CA GLU A 44 12.37 3.13 -5.52
C GLU A 44 13.19 1.95 -6.08
N ALA A 45 13.26 0.85 -5.33
CA ALA A 45 13.96 -0.34 -5.77
C ALA A 45 13.17 -1.17 -6.80
N GLY A 46 11.88 -0.87 -7.03
CA GLY A 46 11.00 -1.55 -7.97
C GLY A 46 10.33 -2.83 -7.43
N PHE A 47 10.47 -3.12 -6.13
CA PHE A 47 9.84 -4.28 -5.51
C PHE A 47 8.33 -4.06 -5.30
N TRP A 48 7.92 -2.83 -5.01
CA TRP A 48 6.55 -2.50 -4.68
C TRP A 48 5.57 -2.89 -5.79
N ASP A 49 5.91 -2.59 -7.06
CA ASP A 49 5.06 -2.90 -8.21
C ASP A 49 4.95 -4.40 -8.46
N ILE A 50 6.00 -5.16 -8.16
CA ILE A 50 5.96 -6.63 -8.25
C ILE A 50 5.01 -7.18 -7.16
N LEU A 51 5.15 -6.71 -5.92
CA LEU A 51 4.36 -7.22 -4.81
C LEU A 51 2.88 -6.85 -4.96
N THR A 52 2.58 -5.60 -5.35
CA THR A 52 1.21 -5.12 -5.50
C THR A 52 0.58 -5.46 -6.85
N GLY A 53 1.40 -5.84 -7.84
CA GLY A 53 0.97 -6.31 -9.16
C GLY A 53 0.60 -7.80 -9.23
N MET A 54 0.71 -8.54 -8.11
CA MET A 54 0.32 -9.95 -8.09
C MET A 54 -1.15 -10.13 -8.48
N PRO A 55 -1.47 -11.12 -9.34
CA PRO A 55 -2.85 -11.35 -9.75
C PRO A 55 -3.67 -11.86 -8.55
N ILE A 56 -4.67 -11.09 -8.15
CA ILE A 56 -5.65 -11.52 -7.15
C ILE A 56 -6.91 -11.94 -7.90
N LYS A 57 -7.41 -13.14 -7.61
CA LYS A 57 -8.75 -13.51 -8.07
C LYS A 57 -9.77 -12.70 -7.27
N MET A 58 -10.22 -11.59 -7.83
CA MET A 58 -11.30 -10.81 -7.21
C MET A 58 -12.59 -11.63 -7.27
N GLY A 59 -13.32 -11.67 -6.14
CA GLY A 59 -14.67 -12.23 -6.13
C GLY A 59 -15.67 -11.16 -6.58
N LYS A 60 -16.65 -10.86 -5.73
CA LYS A 60 -17.44 -9.64 -5.87
C LYS A 60 -16.53 -8.41 -5.80
N ASN A 61 -16.79 -7.43 -6.67
CA ASN A 61 -16.10 -6.14 -6.63
C ASN A 61 -16.62 -5.36 -5.41
N ASN A 62 -15.86 -5.39 -4.31
CA ASN A 62 -16.21 -4.70 -3.06
C ASN A 62 -15.70 -3.24 -3.04
N GLY A 63 -15.33 -2.68 -4.20
CA GLY A 63 -14.85 -1.30 -4.31
C GLY A 63 -13.40 -1.08 -3.90
N TYR A 64 -12.60 -2.15 -3.72
CA TYR A 64 -11.17 -2.07 -3.42
C TYR A 64 -10.35 -2.73 -4.52
N PRO A 65 -9.40 -2.03 -5.16
CA PRO A 65 -8.47 -2.66 -6.10
C PRO A 65 -7.60 -3.70 -5.38
N GLY A 66 -7.33 -4.83 -6.05
CA GLY A 66 -6.47 -5.88 -5.47
C GLY A 66 -5.10 -5.37 -5.04
N LYS A 67 -4.49 -4.47 -5.83
CA LYS A 67 -3.20 -3.84 -5.51
C LYS A 67 -3.16 -3.17 -4.14
N VAL A 68 -4.26 -2.51 -3.76
CA VAL A 68 -4.39 -1.79 -2.50
C VAL A 68 -4.41 -2.79 -1.35
N ILE A 69 -5.13 -3.91 -1.51
CA ILE A 69 -5.17 -4.98 -0.52
C ILE A 69 -3.80 -5.62 -0.31
N LEU A 70 -3.05 -5.86 -1.40
CA LEU A 70 -1.68 -6.37 -1.31
C LEU A 70 -0.77 -5.41 -0.57
N GLY A 71 -0.89 -4.10 -0.86
CA GLY A 71 -0.20 -3.04 -0.12
C GLY A 71 -0.37 -3.15 1.39
N ILE A 72 -1.61 -3.31 1.87
CA ILE A 72 -1.90 -3.48 3.31
C ILE A 72 -1.22 -4.73 3.87
N LEU A 73 -1.27 -5.85 3.15
CA LEU A 73 -0.68 -7.10 3.61
C LEU A 73 0.84 -6.99 3.73
N ILE A 74 1.49 -6.35 2.76
CA ILE A 74 2.93 -6.08 2.79
C ILE A 74 3.25 -5.23 4.02
N LEU A 75 2.57 -4.10 4.20
CA LEU A 75 2.78 -3.22 5.36
C LEU A 75 2.61 -3.95 6.69
N LYS A 76 1.56 -4.77 6.83
CA LYS A 76 1.33 -5.61 8.01
C LYS A 76 2.55 -6.50 8.30
N GLU A 77 3.08 -7.19 7.29
CA GLU A 77 4.25 -8.05 7.47
C GLU A 77 5.52 -7.25 7.81
N LEU A 78 5.75 -6.11 7.15
CA LEU A 78 6.89 -5.23 7.41
C LEU A 78 6.89 -4.64 8.82
N MET A 79 5.70 -4.35 9.36
CA MET A 79 5.52 -3.91 10.75
C MET A 79 5.59 -5.06 11.77
N ALA A 80 6.01 -6.26 11.35
CA ALA A 80 6.07 -7.48 12.16
C ALA A 80 4.72 -7.85 12.82
N ILE A 81 3.60 -7.44 12.22
CA ILE A 81 2.25 -7.75 12.73
C ILE A 81 1.89 -9.16 12.28
N ARG A 82 2.12 -10.16 13.14
CA ARG A 82 1.94 -11.58 12.79
C ARG A 82 0.49 -11.97 12.51
N LYS A 83 -0.48 -11.36 13.21
CA LYS A 83 -1.91 -11.71 13.12
C LYS A 83 -2.69 -10.65 12.36
N ILE A 84 -3.65 -11.05 11.51
CA ILE A 84 -4.54 -10.13 10.78
C ILE A 84 -5.31 -9.22 11.74
N ALA A 85 -5.71 -9.71 12.92
CA ALA A 85 -6.39 -8.90 13.94
C ALA A 85 -5.56 -7.67 14.38
N GLY A 86 -4.23 -7.73 14.28
CA GLY A 86 -3.35 -6.60 14.58
C GLY A 86 -3.22 -5.59 13.46
N ALA A 87 -3.79 -5.85 12.26
CA ALA A 87 -3.68 -4.95 11.10
C ALA A 87 -4.38 -3.60 11.32
N GLY A 88 -5.16 -3.45 12.40
CA GLY A 88 -5.74 -2.19 12.87
C GLY A 88 -4.73 -1.03 12.86
N LYS A 89 -3.48 -1.28 13.25
CA LYS A 89 -2.40 -0.28 13.24
C LYS A 89 -2.06 0.26 11.84
N VAL A 90 -2.19 -0.58 10.82
CA VAL A 90 -1.94 -0.21 9.42
C VAL A 90 -3.17 0.50 8.85
N ILE A 91 -4.35 -0.11 8.98
CA ILE A 91 -5.58 0.37 8.32
C ILE A 91 -6.14 1.65 8.93
N LYS A 92 -5.68 2.04 10.13
CA LYS A 92 -5.99 3.33 10.76
C LYS A 92 -4.93 4.40 10.49
N ASN A 93 -3.74 4.04 10.02
CA ASN A 93 -2.70 5.03 9.74
C ASN A 93 -2.96 5.67 8.37
N GLY A 94 -3.38 6.93 8.37
CA GLY A 94 -3.80 7.63 7.15
C GLY A 94 -2.69 7.74 6.10
N LYS A 95 -1.45 8.02 6.49
CA LYS A 95 -0.32 8.19 5.57
C LYS A 95 0.04 6.89 4.84
N LEU A 96 0.15 5.79 5.58
CA LEU A 96 0.37 4.46 5.00
C LEU A 96 -0.77 4.08 4.05
N MET A 97 -2.01 4.38 4.42
CA MET A 97 -3.17 4.11 3.56
C MET A 97 -3.16 4.97 2.30
N ALA A 98 -2.75 6.24 2.38
CA ALA A 98 -2.57 7.10 1.22
C ALA A 98 -1.46 6.55 0.29
N ASP A 99 -0.33 6.12 0.84
CA ASP A 99 0.81 5.61 0.08
C ASP A 99 0.52 4.35 -0.72
N ILE A 100 -0.43 3.52 -0.28
CA ILE A 100 -0.87 2.31 -0.98
C ILE A 100 -2.06 2.57 -1.93
N GLY A 101 -2.55 3.82 -1.99
CA GLY A 101 -3.52 4.28 -2.98
C GLY A 101 -4.95 4.43 -2.49
N PHE A 102 -5.19 4.56 -1.18
CA PHE A 102 -6.51 4.99 -0.70
C PHE A 102 -6.72 6.48 -0.91
N ASN A 103 -7.96 6.84 -1.24
CA ASN A 103 -8.39 8.22 -1.37
C ASN A 103 -8.43 8.92 0.00
N ILE A 104 -7.94 10.16 0.07
CA ILE A 104 -7.86 10.98 1.28
C ILE A 104 -9.20 11.22 1.97
N GLU A 105 -10.31 11.36 1.24
CA GLU A 105 -11.64 11.52 1.83
C GLU A 105 -12.08 10.27 2.58
N LYS A 106 -11.73 9.10 2.03
CA LYS A 106 -12.03 7.83 2.65
C LYS A 106 -11.22 7.63 3.92
N ILE A 107 -9.95 8.06 3.90
CA ILE A 107 -9.06 8.07 5.07
C ILE A 107 -9.67 8.96 6.17
N LYS A 108 -9.96 10.22 5.84
CA LYS A 108 -10.54 11.19 6.78
C LYS A 108 -11.88 10.75 7.35
N LYS A 109 -12.73 10.13 6.53
CA LYS A 109 -14.00 9.58 7.00
C LYS A 109 -13.77 8.47 8.02
N ALA A 110 -12.84 7.55 7.75
CA ALA A 110 -12.53 6.46 8.66
C ALA A 110 -11.93 6.97 9.98
N GLU A 111 -11.02 7.95 9.92
CA GLU A 111 -10.45 8.62 11.10
C GLU A 111 -11.51 9.28 11.97
N LYS A 112 -12.45 10.04 11.38
CA LYS A 112 -13.58 10.66 12.09
C LYS A 112 -14.47 9.64 12.81
N GLU A 113 -14.54 8.41 12.29
CA GLU A 113 -15.34 7.33 12.85
C GLU A 113 -14.54 6.39 13.79
N ASP A 114 -13.25 6.69 14.05
CA ASP A 114 -12.28 5.82 14.73
C ASP A 114 -12.24 4.38 14.15
N LYS A 115 -12.37 4.27 12.84
CA LYS A 115 -12.37 3.00 12.09
C LYS A 115 -11.17 2.93 11.16
N GLY A 116 -10.84 1.71 10.74
CA GLY A 116 -9.91 1.52 9.63
C GLY A 116 -10.57 1.83 8.29
N VAL A 117 -9.77 2.25 7.31
CA VAL A 117 -10.24 2.59 5.94
C VAL A 117 -10.79 1.36 5.19
N ILE A 118 -10.47 0.17 5.67
CA ILE A 118 -11.02 -1.11 5.21
C ILE A 118 -11.28 -2.01 6.41
N ASP A 119 -12.30 -2.86 6.30
CA ASP A 119 -12.62 -3.86 7.31
C ASP A 119 -11.69 -5.09 7.29
N LEU A 120 -11.46 -5.68 8.47
CA LEU A 120 -10.57 -6.84 8.65
C LEU A 120 -11.09 -8.11 7.97
N ASP A 121 -12.39 -8.34 7.95
CA ASP A 121 -12.96 -9.49 7.24
C ASP A 121 -12.84 -9.31 5.73
N THR A 122 -12.93 -8.08 5.24
CA THR A 122 -12.62 -7.78 3.85
C THR A 122 -11.17 -8.16 3.53
N LEU A 123 -10.20 -7.75 4.35
CA LEU A 123 -8.79 -8.10 4.17
C LEU A 123 -8.56 -9.63 4.20
N ARG A 124 -9.14 -10.31 5.19
CA ARG A 124 -9.05 -11.78 5.35
C ARG A 124 -9.61 -12.53 4.14
N ASN A 125 -10.74 -12.06 3.60
CA ASN A 125 -11.39 -12.68 2.45
C ASN A 125 -10.58 -12.54 1.16
N HIS A 126 -9.79 -11.47 1.01
CA HIS A 126 -8.92 -11.28 -0.14
C HIS A 126 -7.63 -12.10 -0.05
N LEU A 127 -7.06 -12.25 1.15
CA LEU A 127 -5.86 -13.07 1.36
C LEU A 127 -6.03 -14.50 0.84
N LYS A 128 -7.21 -15.11 1.08
CA LYS A 128 -7.55 -16.46 0.62
C LYS A 128 -7.54 -16.62 -0.92
N LYS A 129 -7.48 -15.52 -1.67
CA LYS A 129 -7.60 -15.49 -3.13
C LYS A 129 -6.29 -15.18 -3.84
N ILE A 130 -5.18 -15.07 -3.10
CA ILE A 130 -3.85 -14.95 -3.69
C ILE A 130 -3.40 -16.35 -4.14
N PRO A 131 -3.22 -16.59 -5.45
CA PRO A 131 -2.76 -17.89 -5.94
C PRO A 131 -1.28 -18.08 -5.63
N GLN A 132 -0.90 -19.31 -5.25
CA GLN A 132 0.50 -19.68 -4.98
C GLN A 132 1.40 -19.48 -6.21
N THR A 133 0.87 -19.69 -7.41
CA THR A 133 1.62 -19.43 -8.65
C THR A 133 1.95 -17.95 -8.83
N GLY A 134 1.06 -17.06 -8.39
CA GLY A 134 1.28 -15.61 -8.40
C GLY A 134 2.39 -15.18 -7.45
N SER A 135 2.40 -15.71 -6.22
CA SER A 135 3.45 -15.41 -5.25
C SER A 135 4.80 -15.99 -5.64
N GLY A 136 4.83 -17.20 -6.22
CA GLY A 136 6.06 -17.79 -6.75
C GLY A 136 6.68 -16.94 -7.87
N LYS A 137 5.87 -16.46 -8.81
CA LYS A 137 6.34 -15.56 -9.87
C LYS A 137 6.89 -14.25 -9.30
N ALA A 138 6.18 -13.64 -8.35
CA ALA A 138 6.63 -12.42 -7.69
C ALA A 138 7.99 -12.62 -7.01
N PHE A 139 8.20 -13.74 -6.31
CA PHE A 139 9.48 -14.08 -5.70
C PHE A 139 10.63 -14.08 -6.72
N TYR A 140 10.49 -14.78 -7.84
CA TYR A 140 11.54 -14.81 -8.87
C TYR A 140 11.81 -13.44 -9.49
N GLN A 141 10.78 -12.61 -9.65
CA GLN A 141 10.96 -11.22 -10.11
C GLN A 141 11.75 -10.38 -9.09
N HIS A 142 11.58 -10.59 -7.79
CA HIS A 142 12.40 -9.94 -6.76
C HIS A 142 13.86 -10.39 -6.86
N ILE A 143 14.10 -11.70 -6.97
CA ILE A 143 15.46 -12.24 -7.15
C ILE A 143 16.12 -11.64 -8.38
N LYS A 144 15.37 -11.45 -9.48
CA LYS A 144 15.87 -10.76 -10.67
C LYS A 144 16.33 -9.33 -10.36
N ILE A 145 15.52 -8.51 -9.67
CA ILE A 145 15.93 -7.15 -9.26
C ILE A 145 17.21 -7.19 -8.42
N LEU A 146 17.27 -8.10 -7.44
CA LEU A 146 18.44 -8.23 -6.57
C LEU A 146 19.71 -8.57 -7.38
N ARG A 147 19.58 -9.41 -8.41
CA ARG A 147 20.67 -9.74 -9.33
C ARG A 147 21.05 -8.57 -10.22
N ASP A 148 20.08 -7.90 -10.83
CA ASP A 148 20.30 -6.78 -11.75
C ASP A 148 20.99 -5.60 -11.04
N LYS A 149 20.62 -5.35 -9.77
CA LYS A 149 21.29 -4.37 -8.89
C LYS A 149 22.59 -4.88 -8.25
N ARG A 150 22.99 -6.13 -8.52
CA ARG A 150 24.19 -6.81 -7.98
C ARG A 150 24.25 -6.87 -6.46
N TRP A 151 23.11 -6.86 -5.78
CA TRP A 151 23.03 -6.98 -4.31
C TRP A 151 23.22 -8.41 -3.83
N ILE A 152 22.90 -9.38 -4.69
CA ILE A 152 23.22 -10.78 -4.46
C ILE A 152 24.10 -11.29 -5.60
N ARG A 153 25.07 -12.12 -5.26
CA ARG A 153 25.82 -12.94 -6.22
C ARG A 153 25.28 -14.35 -6.10
N VAL A 154 24.59 -14.80 -7.14
CA VAL A 154 24.26 -16.23 -7.25
C VAL A 154 25.49 -16.88 -7.86
N THR A 155 26.26 -17.62 -7.07
CA THR A 155 27.20 -18.61 -7.60
C THR A 155 26.39 -19.57 -8.45
N SER A 156 26.70 -19.68 -9.72
CA SER A 156 26.09 -20.66 -10.62
C SER A 156 26.16 -22.04 -9.98
N MET A 157 25.00 -22.64 -9.71
CA MET A 157 24.89 -24.10 -9.50
C MET A 157 24.94 -24.79 -10.85
#